data_AF-A0A7W1J2R0-F1
#
_entry.id   AF-A0A7W1J2R0-F1
#
_cell.length_a   1.000
_cell.length_b   1.000
_cell.length_c   1.000
_cell.angle_alpha   90.00
_cell.angle_beta   90.00
_cell.angle_gamma   90.00
#
_symmetry.space_group_name_H-M   'P 1'
#
loop_
_entity.id
_entity.type
_entity.pdbx_description
1 polymer ?
#
loop_
_entity_poly.entity_id
_entity_poly.type
_entity_poly.pdbx_seq_one_letter_code
_entity_poly.pdbx_strand_id
1 'polypeptide(L)'
;MQALVYRKSVSRYLLMRAGSKRIKSLETSRFSPLQLADAPEPRLPTPEWVRIKSLLSGICGSDLGTLSSENSPYFSPITSPPFVMGHEVVGEVVEDDSCFRAGERVVLEPALGCAVRSIDPPCPY
;
A
#
# COMPACT_ATOMS: atom_id res chain seq x y z
N MET A 1 14.61 0.42 4.07
CA MET A 1 13.89 1.70 3.93
C MET A 1 12.77 1.78 4.95
N GLN A 2 12.49 2.95 5.52
CA GLN A 2 11.36 3.11 6.45
C GLN A 2 10.03 3.07 5.69
N ALA A 3 9.07 2.27 6.15
CA ALA A 3 7.74 2.16 5.55
C ALA A 3 6.65 1.84 6.58
N LEU A 4 5.42 2.27 6.31
CA LEU A 4 4.23 1.91 7.09
C LEU A 4 3.68 0.57 6.58
N VAL A 5 3.97 -0.51 7.32
CA VAL A 5 3.65 -1.88 6.93
C VAL A 5 2.42 -2.38 7.68
N TYR A 6 1.37 -2.74 6.94
CA TYR A 6 0.18 -3.38 7.48
C TYR A 6 0.39 -4.90 7.54
N ARG A 7 0.20 -5.48 8.73
CA ARG A 7 0.29 -6.92 9.00
C ARG A 7 -1.06 -7.45 9.44
N LYS A 8 -1.64 -8.33 8.61
CA LYS A 8 -2.91 -8.97 8.94
C LYS A 8 -2.77 -9.82 10.21
N SER A 9 -3.62 -9.56 11.18
CA SER A 9 -3.69 -10.29 12.45
C SER A 9 -5.12 -10.29 12.94
N VAL A 10 -5.70 -11.47 13.16
CA VAL A 10 -7.09 -11.61 13.62
C VAL A 10 -7.28 -10.94 14.98
N SER A 11 -6.35 -11.14 15.91
CA SER A 11 -6.43 -10.57 17.25
C SER A 11 -6.34 -9.04 17.24
N ARG A 12 -5.40 -8.47 16.46
CA ARG A 12 -5.30 -7.01 16.32
C ARG A 12 -6.52 -6.43 15.61
N TYR A 13 -7.04 -7.10 14.58
CA TYR A 13 -8.27 -6.69 13.88
C TYR A 13 -9.46 -6.62 14.84
N LEU A 14 -9.68 -7.67 15.64
CA LEU A 14 -10.77 -7.69 16.62
C LEU A 14 -10.60 -6.60 17.68
N LEU A 15 -9.37 -6.36 18.13
CA LEU A 15 -9.05 -5.27 19.06
C LEU A 15 -9.36 -3.89 18.45
N MET A 16 -8.94 -3.64 17.20
CA MET A 16 -9.24 -2.39 16.50
C MET A 16 -10.75 -2.22 16.36
N ARG A 17 -11.47 -3.25 15.87
CA ARG A 17 -12.92 -3.21 15.67
C ARG A 17 -13.69 -2.92 16.96
N ALA A 18 -13.22 -3.40 18.11
CA ALA A 18 -13.85 -3.16 19.41
C ALA A 18 -13.47 -1.80 20.03
N GLY A 19 -12.25 -1.31 19.77
CA GLY A 19 -11.64 -0.23 20.54
C GLY A 19 -11.35 1.07 19.79
N SER A 20 -11.22 1.07 18.46
CA SER A 20 -10.71 2.21 17.66
C SER A 20 -11.53 3.48 17.87
N LYS A 21 -12.87 3.36 17.92
CA LYS A 21 -13.79 4.49 18.15
C LYS A 21 -13.74 5.09 19.55
N ARG A 22 -13.25 4.34 20.54
CA ARG A 22 -13.30 4.71 21.96
C ARG A 22 -11.94 5.15 22.49
N ILE A 23 -10.88 4.54 21.99
CA ILE A 23 -9.51 4.75 22.44
C ILE A 23 -8.76 5.48 21.33
N LYS A 24 -8.75 6.81 21.42
CA LYS A 24 -7.91 7.65 20.57
C LYS A 24 -6.46 7.16 20.69
N SER A 25 -5.77 7.00 19.57
CA SER A 25 -4.42 6.42 19.42
C SER A 25 -4.29 4.90 19.36
N LEU A 26 -5.38 4.13 19.47
CA LEU A 26 -5.28 2.67 19.35
C LEU A 26 -4.74 2.24 17.97
N GLU A 27 -5.19 2.93 16.92
CA GLU A 27 -4.83 2.71 15.50
C GLU A 27 -3.36 3.03 15.19
N THR A 28 -2.69 3.80 16.03
CA THR A 28 -1.26 4.15 15.90
C THR A 28 -0.39 3.53 17.00
N SER A 29 -0.98 2.75 17.90
CA SER A 29 -0.27 2.09 19.00
C SER A 29 0.51 0.86 18.53
N ARG A 30 1.33 0.30 19.42
CA ARG A 30 2.01 -1.00 19.21
C ARG A 30 1.07 -2.18 18.93
N PHE A 31 -0.22 -2.03 19.27
CA PHE A 31 -1.24 -3.05 19.05
C PHE A 31 -1.92 -2.91 17.69
N SER A 32 -1.66 -1.83 16.97
CA SER A 32 -2.15 -1.63 15.61
C SER A 32 -1.61 -2.70 14.66
N PRO A 33 -2.42 -3.17 13.68
CA PRO A 33 -1.90 -3.97 12.58
C PRO A 33 -0.91 -3.19 11.69
N LEU A 34 -0.92 -1.86 11.75
CA LEU A 34 0.05 -1.00 11.08
C LEU A 34 1.26 -0.71 11.97
N GLN A 35 2.47 -0.85 11.42
CA GLN A 35 3.71 -0.49 12.12
C GLN A 35 4.65 0.25 11.17
N LEU A 36 5.36 1.26 11.69
CA LEU A 36 6.56 1.79 11.02
C LEU A 36 7.67 0.75 11.16
N ALA A 37 8.22 0.30 10.05
CA ALA A 37 9.25 -0.74 10.02
C ALA A 37 10.33 -0.41 9.00
N ASP A 38 11.52 -0.99 9.21
CA ASP A 38 12.51 -1.09 8.14
C ASP A 38 12.12 -2.23 7.20
N ALA A 39 11.79 -1.89 5.97
CA ALA A 39 11.42 -2.80 4.90
C ALA A 39 12.56 -2.90 3.87
N PRO A 40 12.80 -4.07 3.27
CA PRO A 40 13.75 -4.16 2.16
C PRO A 40 13.26 -3.31 0.99
N GLU A 41 14.20 -2.75 0.24
CA GLU A 41 13.85 -2.07 -1.01
C GLU A 41 13.26 -3.10 -2.00
N PRO A 42 12.09 -2.82 -2.61
CA PRO A 42 11.45 -3.76 -3.51
C PRO A 42 12.27 -3.95 -4.78
N ARG A 43 12.39 -5.21 -5.20
CA ARG A 43 12.88 -5.54 -6.53
C ARG A 43 11.78 -5.22 -7.54
N LEU A 44 12.17 -4.75 -8.72
CA LEU A 44 11.25 -4.54 -9.83
C LEU A 44 10.69 -5.90 -10.27
N PRO A 45 9.36 -6.07 -10.38
CA PRO A 45 8.76 -7.34 -10.80
C PRO A 45 9.17 -7.77 -12.21
N THR A 46 9.19 -6.82 -13.15
CA THR A 46 9.59 -7.01 -14.55
C THR A 46 10.35 -5.77 -15.06
N PRO A 47 11.03 -5.84 -16.22
CA PRO A 47 11.77 -4.70 -16.77
C PRO A 47 10.93 -3.46 -17.09
N GLU A 48 9.62 -3.61 -17.26
CA GLU A 48 8.68 -2.52 -17.56
C GLU A 48 8.30 -1.70 -16.32
N TRP A 49 8.66 -2.15 -15.11
CA TRP A 49 8.38 -1.40 -13.89
C TRP A 49 9.44 -0.35 -13.63
N VAL A 50 8.99 0.85 -13.30
CA VAL A 50 9.86 2.00 -13.01
C VAL A 50 9.94 2.22 -11.50
N ARG A 51 11.17 2.40 -10.99
CA ARG A 51 11.35 2.76 -9.57
C ARG A 51 11.06 4.25 -9.37
N ILE A 52 10.24 4.54 -8.36
CA ILE A 52 9.99 5.90 -7.91
C ILE A 52 10.45 6.09 -6.47
N LYS A 53 10.90 7.30 -6.16
CA LYS A 53 11.03 7.81 -4.80
C LYS A 53 9.75 8.56 -4.45
N SER A 54 8.98 8.05 -3.49
CA SER A 54 7.78 8.73 -3.01
C SER A 54 8.14 10.09 -2.41
N LEU A 55 7.45 11.15 -2.86
CA LEU A 55 7.61 12.51 -2.34
C LEU A 55 6.51 12.83 -1.32
N LEU A 56 5.26 12.50 -1.65
CA LEU A 56 4.09 12.68 -0.80
C LEU A 56 3.12 11.53 -1.02
N SER A 57 2.34 11.20 0.00
CA SER A 57 1.19 10.32 -0.11
C SER A 57 -0.01 10.87 0.65
N GLY A 58 -1.18 10.81 0.04
CA GLY A 58 -2.46 11.10 0.67
C GLY A 58 -2.89 10.00 1.64
N ILE A 59 -3.80 10.36 2.55
CA ILE A 59 -4.45 9.42 3.45
C ILE A 59 -5.92 9.36 3.04
N CYS A 60 -6.34 8.22 2.51
CA CYS A 60 -7.70 8.01 2.05
C CYS A 60 -8.60 7.51 3.19
N GLY A 61 -9.92 7.67 3.02
CA GLY A 61 -10.89 7.06 3.92
C GLY A 61 -10.77 5.54 4.00
N SER A 62 -10.34 4.88 2.92
CA SER A 62 -10.09 3.44 2.89
C SER A 62 -8.88 3.02 3.72
N ASP A 63 -7.84 3.87 3.82
CA ASP A 63 -6.70 3.63 4.71
C ASP A 63 -7.16 3.68 6.18
N LEU A 64 -7.92 4.74 6.53
CA LEU A 64 -8.50 4.90 7.86
C LEU A 64 -9.42 3.72 8.22
N GLY A 65 -10.32 3.33 7.31
CA GLY A 65 -11.21 2.18 7.50
C GLY A 65 -10.48 0.84 7.65
N THR A 66 -9.28 0.71 7.06
CA THR A 66 -8.41 -0.47 7.21
C THR A 66 -7.77 -0.49 8.60
N LEU A 67 -7.32 0.67 9.10
CA LEU A 67 -6.75 0.80 10.45
C LEU A 67 -7.79 0.61 11.55
N SER A 68 -8.96 1.22 11.39
CA SER A 68 -10.07 1.14 12.34
C SER A 68 -10.77 -0.22 12.31
N SER A 69 -10.45 -1.08 11.32
CA SER A 69 -11.10 -2.37 11.07
C SER A 69 -12.60 -2.26 10.77
N GLU A 70 -13.01 -1.12 10.20
CA GLU A 70 -14.36 -0.86 9.71
C GLU A 70 -14.58 -1.40 8.30
N ASN A 71 -13.51 -1.47 7.51
CA ASN A 71 -13.57 -2.10 6.20
C ASN A 71 -13.91 -3.59 6.34
N SER A 72 -14.81 -4.04 5.48
CA SER A 72 -15.13 -5.46 5.37
C SER A 72 -13.88 -6.24 4.95
N PRO A 73 -13.60 -7.41 5.55
CA PRO A 73 -12.54 -8.29 5.07
C PRO A 73 -12.84 -8.89 3.68
N TYR A 74 -13.98 -8.55 3.07
CA TYR A 74 -14.39 -8.97 1.73
C TYR A 74 -13.29 -8.74 0.68
N PHE A 75 -12.57 -7.61 0.74
CA PHE A 75 -11.48 -7.32 -0.19
C PHE A 75 -10.14 -7.94 0.22
N SER A 76 -10.08 -8.73 1.30
CA SER A 76 -8.82 -9.34 1.71
C SER A 76 -8.19 -10.30 0.68
N PRO A 77 -8.94 -11.01 -0.20
CA PRO A 77 -8.34 -11.82 -1.27
C PRO A 77 -7.60 -11.01 -2.35
N ILE A 78 -7.94 -9.73 -2.51
CA ILE A 78 -7.31 -8.83 -3.49
C ILE A 78 -6.18 -7.98 -2.87
N THR A 79 -5.86 -8.22 -1.59
CA THR A 79 -4.71 -7.61 -0.90
C THR A 79 -3.66 -8.68 -0.62
N SER A 80 -2.37 -8.31 -0.62
CA SER A 80 -1.26 -9.23 -0.36
C SER A 80 -0.53 -8.88 0.94
N PRO A 81 -1.10 -9.17 2.13
CA PRO A 81 -0.44 -8.87 3.40
C PRO A 81 0.79 -9.78 3.65
N PRO A 82 1.87 -9.26 4.25
CA PRO A 82 2.03 -7.86 4.66
C PRO A 82 2.25 -6.94 3.45
N PHE A 83 1.64 -5.75 3.48
CA PHE A 83 1.78 -4.74 2.43
C PHE A 83 2.09 -3.37 3.02
N VAL A 84 2.71 -2.51 2.20
CA VAL A 84 2.93 -1.09 2.52
C VAL A 84 1.66 -0.33 2.15
N MET A 85 1.18 0.55 3.05
CA MET A 85 -0.01 1.36 2.78
C MET A 85 0.31 2.60 1.92
N GLY A 86 -0.74 3.21 1.36
CA GLY A 86 -0.65 4.40 0.51
C GLY A 86 -0.92 4.07 -0.95
N HIS A 87 -2.00 4.63 -1.50
CA HIS A 87 -2.41 4.45 -2.89
C HIS A 87 -2.69 5.78 -3.61
N GLU A 88 -2.49 6.89 -2.89
CA GLU A 88 -2.56 8.25 -3.43
C GLU A 88 -1.13 8.81 -3.36
N VAL A 89 -0.29 8.58 -4.37
CA VAL A 89 1.15 8.86 -4.29
C VAL A 89 1.61 9.72 -5.45
N VAL A 90 2.39 10.76 -5.12
CA VAL A 90 3.26 11.47 -6.07
C VAL A 90 4.72 11.13 -5.75
N GLY A 91 5.48 10.85 -6.79
CA GLY A 91 6.88 10.46 -6.67
C GLY A 91 7.75 11.05 -7.78
N GLU A 92 9.04 10.75 -7.67
CA GLU A 92 10.06 11.12 -8.63
C GLU A 92 10.72 9.86 -9.18
N VAL A 93 10.87 9.78 -10.50
CA VAL A 93 11.55 8.66 -11.16
C VAL A 93 13.03 8.65 -10.76
N VAL A 94 13.53 7.48 -10.35
CA VAL A 94 14.89 7.36 -9.76
C VAL A 94 15.98 7.22 -10.82
N GLU A 95 15.67 6.58 -11.95
CA GLU A 95 16.62 6.29 -13.03
C GLU A 95 15.95 6.47 -14.40
N ASP A 96 16.73 6.82 -15.43
CA ASP A 96 16.24 6.93 -16.81
C ASP A 96 15.78 5.55 -17.32
N ASP A 97 14.67 5.53 -18.06
CA ASP A 97 14.25 4.38 -18.87
C ASP A 97 13.80 4.82 -20.27
N SER A 98 13.11 3.93 -21.01
CA SER A 98 12.60 4.25 -22.35
C SER A 98 11.49 5.31 -22.39
N CYS A 99 10.81 5.53 -21.28
CA CYS A 99 9.58 6.30 -21.16
C CYS A 99 9.73 7.55 -20.27
N PHE A 100 10.62 7.51 -19.28
CA PHE A 100 10.77 8.52 -18.24
C PHE A 100 12.23 8.91 -18.04
N ARG A 101 12.45 10.12 -17.52
CA ARG A 101 13.76 10.59 -17.08
C ARG A 101 13.86 10.60 -15.56
N ALA A 102 15.05 10.35 -15.03
CA ALA A 102 15.37 10.58 -13.63
C ALA A 102 15.03 12.03 -13.25
N GLY A 103 14.35 12.22 -12.13
CA GLY A 103 13.86 13.53 -11.70
C GLY A 103 12.46 13.88 -12.17
N GLU A 104 11.87 13.11 -13.08
CA GLU A 104 10.51 13.37 -13.55
C GLU A 104 9.48 13.06 -12.47
N ARG A 105 8.52 13.98 -12.29
CA ARG A 105 7.44 13.83 -11.30
C ARG A 105 6.27 13.07 -11.90
N VAL A 106 5.87 12.01 -11.22
CA VAL A 106 4.79 11.12 -11.66
C VAL A 106 3.76 10.91 -10.54
N VAL A 107 2.54 10.59 -10.92
CA VAL A 107 1.47 10.11 -10.02
C VAL A 107 1.19 8.66 -10.33
N LEU A 108 0.84 7.87 -9.31
CA LEU A 108 0.52 6.46 -9.47
C LEU A 108 -0.98 6.23 -9.68
N GLU A 109 -1.32 5.42 -10.68
CA GLU A 109 -2.61 4.73 -10.75
C GLU A 109 -2.47 3.40 -9.99
N PRO A 110 -3.09 3.23 -8.81
CA PRO A 110 -2.86 2.07 -7.95
C PRO A 110 -3.50 0.77 -8.45
N ALA A 111 -4.38 0.83 -9.47
CA ALA A 111 -5.03 -0.36 -10.00
C ALA A 111 -4.04 -1.29 -10.75
N LEU A 112 -3.69 -2.41 -10.13
CA LEU A 112 -2.83 -3.44 -10.73
C LEU A 112 -3.64 -4.43 -11.60
N GLY A 113 -4.14 -3.95 -12.73
CA GLY A 113 -4.84 -4.76 -13.73
C GLY A 113 -3.94 -5.82 -14.42
N CYS A 114 -4.53 -6.68 -15.26
CA CYS A 114 -3.83 -7.83 -15.86
C CYS A 114 -2.63 -7.40 -16.73
N ALA A 115 -2.74 -6.29 -17.48
CA ALA A 115 -1.64 -5.74 -18.28
C ALA A 115 -0.43 -5.30 -17.42
N VAL A 116 -0.66 -4.54 -16.34
CA VAL A 116 0.41 -4.08 -15.42
C VAL A 116 1.11 -5.26 -14.74
N ARG A 117 0.40 -6.39 -14.61
CA ARG A 117 0.90 -7.63 -14.00
C ARG A 117 1.47 -8.63 -15.01
N SER A 118 1.58 -8.24 -16.29
CA SER A 118 2.08 -9.09 -17.38
C SER A 118 1.31 -10.43 -17.52
N ILE A 119 -0.01 -10.40 -17.29
CA ILE A 119 -0.90 -11.57 -17.48
C ILE A 119 -1.48 -11.54 -18.90
N ASP A 120 -1.20 -12.59 -19.67
CA ASP A 120 -1.66 -12.79 -21.05
C ASP A 120 -2.26 -14.21 -21.22
N PRO A 121 -3.52 -14.36 -21.72
CA PRO A 121 -4.42 -13.30 -22.17
C PRO A 121 -4.95 -12.45 -21.00
N PRO A 122 -5.41 -11.20 -21.26
CA PRO A 122 -6.08 -10.39 -20.26
C PRO A 122 -7.27 -11.13 -19.64
N CYS A 123 -7.46 -10.93 -18.33
CA CYS A 123 -8.55 -11.56 -17.59
C CYS A 123 -9.91 -11.13 -18.15
N PRO A 124 -10.89 -12.05 -18.31
CA PRO A 124 -12.23 -11.69 -18.74
C PRO A 124 -12.88 -10.77 -17.72
N TYR A 125 -13.60 -9.76 -18.22
CA TYR A 125 -14.35 -8.77 -17.42
C TYR A 125 -15.61 -9.37 -16.79
#